data_AF-A0A3S4D1Y9-F1
#
_entry.id   AF-A0A3S4D1Y9-F1
#
_cell.length_a   1.000
_cell.length_b   1.000
_cell.length_c   1.000
_cell.angle_alpha   90.00
_cell.angle_beta   90.00
_cell.angle_gamma   90.00
#
_symmetry.space_group_name_H-M   'P 1'
#
loop_
_entity.id
_entity.type
_entity.pdbx_description
1 polymer ?
#
loop_
_entity_poly.entity_id
_entity_poly.type
_entity_poly.pdbx_seq_one_letter_code
_entity_poly.pdbx_strand_id
1 'polypeptide(L)'
;MRRVRFAIDGHGPFEGMMKFGTIGDGEIEFVAIPARAGEFAVPRTVQVIPEDDDPFEAPIIRIVTDASRYDEVADTMSGFVIFETV
;
A
#
# COMPACT_ATOMS: atom_id res chain seq x y z
N MET A 1 12.08 3.93 -7.86
CA MET A 1 10.69 3.48 -7.63
C MET A 1 10.42 2.32 -8.58
N ARG A 2 9.71 1.30 -8.11
CA ARG A 2 9.46 0.04 -8.81
C ARG A 2 7.95 -0.21 -8.85
N ARG A 3 7.43 -0.68 -9.98
CA ARG A 3 6.01 -1.08 -10.06
C ARG A 3 5.77 -2.34 -9.25
N VAL A 4 4.69 -2.32 -8.48
CA VAL A 4 4.29 -3.47 -7.67
C VAL A 4 2.77 -3.61 -7.73
N ARG A 5 2.33 -4.86 -7.67
CA ARG A 5 0.99 -5.18 -7.20
C ARG A 5 1.06 -5.42 -5.71
N PHE A 6 0.04 -5.02 -4.98
CA PHE A 6 0.00 -5.30 -3.55
C PHE A 6 -1.42 -5.60 -3.07
N ALA A 7 -1.52 -6.29 -1.95
CA ALA A 7 -2.77 -6.51 -1.24
C ALA A 7 -2.59 -6.17 0.23
N ILE A 8 -3.63 -5.63 0.86
CA ILE A 8 -3.65 -5.30 2.29
C ILE A 8 -4.66 -6.23 2.96
N ASP A 9 -4.21 -7.09 3.87
CA ASP A 9 -5.06 -8.11 4.52
C ASP A 9 -5.89 -8.94 3.53
N GLY A 10 -5.30 -9.26 2.36
CA GLY A 10 -5.98 -10.00 1.29
C GLY A 10 -6.92 -9.17 0.41
N HIS A 11 -7.12 -7.88 0.69
CA HIS A 11 -7.83 -6.97 -0.20
C HIS A 11 -6.90 -6.47 -1.31
N GLY A 12 -7.28 -6.70 -2.57
CA GLY A 12 -6.49 -6.38 -3.76
C GLY A 12 -6.74 -7.38 -4.90
N PRO A 13 -5.85 -7.46 -5.90
CA PRO A 13 -4.61 -6.70 -6.02
C PRO A 13 -4.84 -5.24 -6.38
N PHE A 14 -4.02 -4.36 -5.82
CA PHE A 14 -3.92 -2.95 -6.16
C PHE A 14 -2.60 -2.68 -6.86
N GLU A 15 -2.56 -1.61 -7.64
CA GLU A 15 -1.37 -1.16 -8.33
C GLU A 15 -0.70 -0.03 -7.54
N GLY A 16 0.63 -0.07 -7.46
CA GLY A 16 1.40 0.95 -6.77
C GLY A 16 2.84 1.07 -7.25
N MET A 17 3.50 2.11 -6.76
CA MET A 17 4.91 2.36 -6.97
C MET A 17 5.64 2.21 -5.64
N MET A 18 6.45 1.17 -5.52
CA MET A 18 7.26 0.92 -4.35
C MET A 18 8.60 1.67 -4.40
N LYS A 19 9.02 2.20 -3.26
CA LYS A 19 10.40 2.62 -3.00
C LYS A 19 10.85 2.01 -1.68
N PHE A 20 12.08 1.51 -1.64
CA PHE A 20 12.72 1.22 -0.36
C PHE A 20 13.20 2.54 0.24
N GLY A 21 12.89 2.77 1.51
CA GLY A 21 13.29 3.95 2.26
C GLY A 21 14.67 3.74 2.90
N THR A 22 14.73 3.96 4.22
CA THR A 22 15.87 3.57 5.06
C THR A 22 15.96 2.04 5.15
N ILE A 23 17.11 1.50 5.56
CA ILE A 23 17.25 0.08 5.91
C ILE A 23 16.16 -0.28 6.93
N GLY A 24 15.33 -1.27 6.60
CA GLY A 24 14.25 -1.72 7.47
C GLY A 24 12.85 -1.28 7.06
N ASP A 25 12.69 -0.31 6.13
CA ASP A 25 11.37 0.20 5.75
C ASP A 25 11.14 0.22 4.22
N GLY A 26 9.94 -0.22 3.81
CA GLY A 26 9.42 -0.08 2.46
C GLY A 26 8.20 0.85 2.40
N GLU A 27 8.05 1.57 1.29
CA GLU A 27 6.89 2.44 1.03
C GLU A 27 6.28 2.12 -0.34
N ILE A 28 4.95 1.97 -0.41
CA ILE A 28 4.19 1.85 -1.66
C ILE A 28 3.27 3.06 -1.80
N GLU A 29 3.50 3.87 -2.83
CA GLU A 29 2.55 4.88 -3.30
C GLU A 29 1.45 4.21 -4.13
N PHE A 30 0.19 4.55 -3.88
CA PHE A 30 -0.96 4.03 -4.62
C PHE A 30 -1.92 5.14 -5.02
N VAL A 31 -2.69 4.85 -6.06
CA VAL A 31 -3.75 5.73 -6.57
C VAL A 31 -5.03 4.92 -6.69
N ALA A 32 -6.14 5.54 -6.28
CA ALA A 32 -7.49 5.02 -6.47
C ALA A 32 -7.73 3.61 -5.89
N ILE A 33 -7.36 3.37 -4.62
CA ILE A 33 -7.81 2.17 -3.90
C ILE A 33 -9.17 2.46 -3.23
N PRO A 34 -10.15 1.54 -3.33
CA PRO A 34 -11.45 1.67 -2.67
C PRO A 34 -11.30 1.30 -1.19
N ALA A 35 -10.69 2.19 -0.42
CA ALA A 35 -10.42 1.92 0.98
C ALA A 35 -10.55 3.16 1.84
N ARG A 36 -11.34 3.06 2.90
CA ARG A 36 -11.57 4.18 3.83
C ARG A 36 -10.54 4.16 4.96
N ALA A 37 -10.18 5.34 5.49
CA ALA A 37 -9.24 5.43 6.62
C ALA A 37 -9.65 4.54 7.82
N GLY A 38 -10.95 4.42 8.10
CA GLY A 38 -11.49 3.56 9.17
C GLY A 38 -11.41 2.06 8.87
N GLU A 39 -11.32 1.70 7.60
CA GLU A 39 -11.05 0.33 7.20
C GLU A 39 -9.59 -0.03 7.44
N PHE A 40 -8.73 0.84 7.97
CA PHE A 40 -7.30 0.58 8.22
C PHE A 40 -6.88 0.62 9.70
N ALA A 41 -7.82 0.57 10.64
CA ALA A 41 -7.57 0.86 12.07
C ALA A 41 -6.91 -0.27 12.91
N VAL A 42 -6.64 -1.44 12.33
CA VAL A 42 -6.14 -2.66 13.03
C VAL A 42 -4.77 -3.03 12.45
N PRO A 43 -3.82 -3.63 13.20
CA PRO A 43 -2.56 -4.13 12.64
C PRO A 43 -2.77 -5.02 11.41
N ARG A 44 -2.03 -4.73 10.33
CA ARG A 44 -2.23 -5.30 8.99
C ARG A 44 -0.97 -5.90 8.41
N THR A 45 -1.17 -6.77 7.44
CA THR A 45 -0.12 -7.29 6.58
C THR A 45 -0.28 -6.73 5.16
N VAL A 46 0.83 -6.39 4.53
CA VAL A 46 0.89 -6.11 3.09
C VAL A 46 1.54 -7.29 2.40
N GLN A 47 0.87 -7.82 1.39
CA GLN A 47 1.49 -8.70 0.41
C GLN A 47 1.95 -7.85 -0.76
N VAL A 48 3.22 -7.95 -1.12
CA VAL A 48 3.82 -7.19 -2.22
C VAL A 48 4.27 -8.17 -3.29
N ILE A 49 3.85 -7.92 -4.54
CA ILE A 49 4.19 -8.70 -5.73
C ILE A 49 4.89 -7.73 -6.68
N PRO A 50 6.21 -7.56 -6.53
CA PRO A 50 6.93 -6.58 -7.30
C PRO A 50 7.30 -7.16 -8.69
N GLU A 51 7.40 -6.33 -9.74
CA GLU A 51 7.39 -6.81 -11.16
C GLU A 51 8.53 -7.80 -11.51
N ASP A 52 9.76 -7.52 -11.08
CA ASP A 52 10.97 -8.30 -11.40
C ASP A 52 11.56 -9.19 -10.27
N ASP A 53 10.77 -9.63 -9.26
CA ASP A 53 11.31 -10.29 -8.05
C ASP A 53 10.22 -11.11 -7.36
N ASP A 54 10.61 -11.89 -6.35
CA ASP A 54 9.71 -12.77 -5.64
C ASP A 54 8.70 -11.99 -4.77
N PRO A 55 7.44 -12.47 -4.67
CA PRO A 55 6.47 -11.92 -3.74
C PRO A 55 6.91 -12.07 -2.29
N PHE A 56 6.55 -11.11 -1.45
CA PHE A 56 6.80 -11.17 -0.01
C PHE A 56 5.66 -10.57 0.79
N GLU A 57 5.63 -10.86 2.08
CA GLU A 57 4.71 -10.27 3.05
C GLU A 57 5.48 -9.47 4.10
N ALA A 58 4.90 -8.37 4.52
CA ALA A 58 5.48 -7.48 5.52
C ALA A 58 4.40 -6.92 6.46
N PRO A 59 4.72 -6.67 7.74
CA PRO A 59 3.82 -5.96 8.63
C PRO A 59 3.72 -4.49 8.21
N ILE A 60 2.50 -3.97 8.13
CA ILE A 60 2.27 -2.56 7.84
C ILE A 60 2.52 -1.75 9.11
N ILE A 61 3.41 -0.75 8.99
CA ILE A 61 3.69 0.25 10.02
C ILE A 61 2.58 1.31 10.00
N ARG A 62 2.23 1.81 8.80
CA ARG A 62 1.28 2.91 8.65
C ARG A 62 0.67 2.96 7.26
N ILE A 63 -0.59 3.37 7.18
CA ILE A 63 -1.23 3.78 5.92
C ILE A 63 -1.56 5.28 6.03
N VAL A 64 -1.19 6.04 5.01
CA VAL A 64 -1.46 7.47 4.90
C VAL A 64 -2.32 7.68 3.68
N THR A 65 -3.54 8.18 3.85
CA THR A 65 -4.45 8.51 2.76
C THR A 65 -4.42 10.02 2.49
N ASP A 66 -4.29 10.40 1.22
CA ASP A 66 -4.39 11.79 0.79
C ASP A 66 -5.85 12.11 0.43
N ALA A 67 -6.57 12.69 1.41
CA ALA A 67 -7.97 13.07 1.26
C ALA A 67 -8.21 14.13 0.16
N SER A 68 -7.17 14.87 -0.26
CA SER A 68 -7.29 15.82 -1.38
C SER A 68 -7.43 15.14 -2.74
N ARG A 69 -7.17 13.82 -2.81
CA ARG A 69 -7.29 12.97 -3.99
C ARG A 69 -8.35 11.88 -3.81
N TYR A 70 -9.40 12.17 -3.04
CA TYR A 70 -10.57 11.32 -2.96
C TYR A 70 -11.45 11.52 -4.20
N ASP A 71 -11.70 10.43 -4.92
CA ASP A 71 -12.67 10.39 -6.00
C ASP A 71 -14.03 9.98 -5.43
N GLU A 72 -14.93 10.96 -5.25
CA GLU A 72 -16.27 10.73 -4.71
C GLU A 72 -17.14 9.86 -5.62
N VAL A 73 -16.87 9.85 -6.93
CA VAL A 73 -17.64 9.08 -7.91
C VAL A 73 -17.25 7.60 -7.85
N ALA A 74 -15.96 7.32 -7.63
CA ALA A 74 -15.43 5.97 -7.55
C ALA A 74 -15.33 5.42 -6.11
N ASP A 75 -15.53 6.25 -5.07
CA ASP A 75 -15.27 5.94 -3.65
C ASP A 75 -13.83 5.39 -3.46
N THR A 76 -12.84 6.08 -4.06
CA THR A 76 -11.43 5.67 -4.00
C THR A 76 -10.51 6.77 -3.50
N MET A 77 -9.42 6.39 -2.85
CA MET A 77 -8.38 7.30 -2.34
C MET A 77 -6.99 6.97 -2.88
N SER A 78 -6.14 7.98 -2.88
CA SER A 78 -4.69 7.84 -3.12
C SER A 78 -3.92 7.97 -1.81
N GLY A 79 -2.67 7.51 -1.77
CA GLY A 79 -1.88 7.55 -0.55
C GLY A 79 -0.63 6.70 -0.58
N PHE A 80 -0.13 6.36 0.61
CA PHE A 80 1.07 5.57 0.81
C PHE A 80 0.85 4.49 1.88
N VAL A 81 1.44 3.31 1.68
CA VAL A 81 1.59 2.24 2.67
C VAL A 81 3.06 2.19 3.07
N ILE A 82 3.34 2.24 4.37
CA ILE A 82 4.68 2.06 4.96
C ILE A 82 4.68 0.73 5.70
N PHE A 83 5.69 -0.10 5.46
CA PHE A 83 5.84 -1.43 6.04
C PHE A 83 7.30 -1.73 6.41
N GLU A 84 7.51 -2.65 7.33
CA GLU A 84 8.85 -3.06 7.76
C GLU A 84 9.39 -4.14 6.81
N THR A 85 10.56 -3.92 6.24
CA THR A 85 11.28 -4.89 5.39
C THR A 85 12.36 -5.59 6.21
N VAL A 86 12.40 -6.92 6.14
CA VAL A 86 13.40 -7.76 6.83
C VAL A 86 14.74 -7.74 6.11
#